data_AF-G5ZY99-F1
#
_entry.id   AF-G5ZY99-F1
#
_cell.length_a   1.000
_cell.length_b   1.000
_cell.length_c   1.000
_cell.angle_alpha   90.00
_cell.angle_beta   90.00
_cell.angle_gamma   90.00
#
_symmetry.space_group_name_H-M   'P 1'
#
loop_
_entity.id
_entity.type
_entity.pdbx_description
1 polymer ?
#
loop_
_entity_poly.entity_id
_entity_poly.type
_entity_poly.pdbx_seq_one_letter_code
_entity_poly.pdbx_strand_id
1 'polypeptide(L)'
;MKSSHLKSVLSIIFCSIVIVSANKSESSEFKTVHEFLTSGQEIDLFTTAQVTNRCSGLFGAVARFLPSGGEKDKSVLLSGKFLELSFELLTKNRMNAAEQIGERMLGDIKYYTGVYENEMTQHQRNTGSILSEVIERELFWCKEAANNFF
;
A
#
# COMPACT_ATOMS: atom_id res chain seq x y z
N MET A 1 36.05 31.96 40.33
CA MET A 1 36.00 30.54 40.75
C MET A 1 34.65 29.99 40.28
N LYS A 2 34.61 29.26 39.16
CA LYS A 2 34.55 27.77 39.06
C LYS A 2 33.42 27.20 39.94
N SER A 3 32.47 26.37 39.49
CA SER A 3 32.40 25.46 38.33
C SER A 3 30.94 24.94 38.31
N SER A 4 30.11 25.22 37.31
CA SER A 4 29.95 24.46 36.05
C SER A 4 29.53 22.98 36.17
N HIS A 5 28.52 22.65 37.00
CA HIS A 5 27.95 21.28 36.96
C HIS A 5 26.45 21.19 36.64
N LEU A 6 25.69 22.30 36.63
CA LEU A 6 24.25 22.21 36.43
C LEU A 6 23.76 22.37 34.98
N LYS A 7 24.62 22.83 34.06
CA LYS A 7 24.25 23.00 32.64
C LYS A 7 24.56 21.80 31.75
N SER A 8 25.27 20.79 32.26
CA SER A 8 25.79 19.68 31.43
C SER A 8 24.92 18.42 31.44
N VAL A 9 23.94 18.31 32.35
CA VAL A 9 23.09 17.10 32.44
C VAL A 9 21.83 17.20 31.57
N LEU A 10 21.31 18.41 31.35
CA LEU A 10 20.13 18.60 30.49
C LEU A 10 20.42 18.41 28.99
N SER A 11 21.68 18.47 28.57
CA SER A 11 22.05 18.33 27.16
C SER A 11 22.34 16.89 26.73
N ILE A 12 22.37 15.93 27.66
CA ILE A 12 22.69 14.52 27.38
C ILE A 12 21.41 13.66 27.25
N ILE A 13 20.28 14.09 27.83
CA ILE A 13 19.02 13.33 27.77
C ILE A 13 18.26 13.55 26.45
N PHE A 14 18.54 14.63 25.72
CA PHE A 14 17.97 14.89 24.38
C PHE A 14 18.74 14.23 23.22
N CYS A 15 19.86 13.56 23.52
CA CYS A 15 20.64 12.78 22.56
C CYS A 15 20.46 11.28 22.72
N SER A 16 19.43 10.83 23.46
CA SER A 16 18.88 9.49 23.26
C SER A 16 18.00 9.52 22.02
N ILE A 17 18.65 9.63 20.86
CA ILE A 17 18.45 8.68 19.78
C ILE A 17 16.96 8.34 19.63
N VAL A 18 16.23 9.35 19.16
CA VAL A 18 15.20 9.16 18.14
C VAL A 18 15.93 8.66 16.89
N ILE A 19 16.53 7.46 16.99
CA ILE A 19 16.57 6.57 15.85
C ILE A 19 15.11 6.16 15.75
N VAL A 20 14.37 6.98 15.00
CA VAL A 20 13.37 6.46 14.10
C VAL A 20 14.06 5.27 13.45
N SER A 21 13.80 4.09 14.00
CA SER A 21 13.97 2.86 13.28
C SER A 21 12.98 3.02 12.14
N ALA A 22 13.42 3.71 11.09
CA ALA A 22 12.74 3.71 9.83
C ALA A 22 12.54 2.23 9.53
N ASN A 23 11.27 1.84 9.50
CA ASN A 23 10.73 0.49 9.31
C ASN A 23 11.42 -0.22 8.14
N LYS A 24 12.67 -0.66 8.32
CA LYS A 24 13.42 -1.40 7.31
C LYS A 24 12.94 -2.84 7.21
N SER A 25 12.08 -3.31 8.11
CA SER A 25 11.52 -4.66 8.07
C SER A 25 10.12 -4.76 7.44
N GLU A 26 9.42 -3.65 7.15
CA GLU A 26 8.13 -3.73 6.44
C GLU A 26 8.27 -3.58 4.92
N SER A 27 9.40 -3.07 4.43
CA SER A 27 9.62 -2.85 3.00
C SER A 27 10.16 -4.08 2.25
N SER A 28 10.68 -5.10 2.95
CA SER A 28 11.29 -6.28 2.31
C SER A 28 10.30 -7.35 1.86
N GLU A 29 8.99 -7.21 2.17
CA GLU A 29 7.95 -8.19 1.82
C GLU A 29 6.91 -7.66 0.81
N PHE A 30 6.90 -6.36 0.52
CA PHE A 30 5.99 -5.80 -0.46
C PHE A 30 6.48 -6.10 -1.88
N LYS A 31 5.75 -6.98 -2.57
CA LYS A 31 5.84 -7.12 -4.03
C LYS A 31 4.77 -6.27 -4.70
N THR A 32 5.14 -5.53 -5.73
CA THR A 32 4.26 -4.79 -6.63
C THR A 32 3.42 -5.72 -7.49
N VAL A 33 2.34 -5.21 -8.07
CA VAL A 33 1.52 -5.92 -9.09
C VAL A 33 2.39 -6.31 -10.27
N HIS A 34 3.23 -5.39 -10.75
CA HIS A 34 4.16 -5.69 -11.83
C HIS A 34 5.07 -6.88 -11.51
N GLU A 35 5.65 -6.92 -10.31
CA GLU A 35 6.51 -8.04 -9.89
C GLU A 35 5.76 -9.37 -9.82
N PHE A 36 4.50 -9.38 -9.38
CA PHE A 36 3.69 -10.60 -9.42
C PHE A 36 3.48 -11.09 -10.85
N LEU A 37 3.05 -10.20 -11.74
CA LEU A 37 2.73 -10.55 -13.13
C LEU A 37 3.95 -10.93 -13.97
N THR A 38 5.14 -10.47 -13.58
CA THR A 38 6.39 -10.75 -14.31
C THR A 38 7.30 -11.78 -13.63
N SER A 39 6.89 -12.30 -12.46
CA SER A 39 7.67 -13.29 -11.70
C SER A 39 7.81 -14.66 -12.39
N GLY A 40 7.04 -14.92 -13.45
CA GLY A 40 6.97 -16.22 -14.11
C GLY A 40 6.29 -17.31 -13.26
N GLN A 41 5.71 -16.95 -12.10
CA GLN A 41 4.86 -17.85 -11.34
C GLN A 41 3.54 -18.09 -12.08
N GLU A 42 3.03 -19.31 -11.99
CA GLU A 42 1.70 -19.64 -12.52
C GLU A 42 0.64 -18.80 -11.80
N ILE A 43 -0.22 -18.13 -12.57
CA ILE A 43 -1.26 -17.28 -12.02
C ILE A 43 -2.44 -18.17 -11.63
N ASP A 44 -2.48 -18.57 -10.36
CA ASP A 44 -3.59 -19.27 -9.75
C ASP A 44 -4.61 -18.30 -9.10
N LEU A 45 -5.69 -18.85 -8.52
CA LEU A 45 -6.72 -18.04 -7.85
C LEU A 45 -6.15 -17.23 -6.68
N PHE A 46 -5.18 -17.78 -5.94
CA PHE A 46 -4.55 -17.11 -4.82
C PHE A 46 -3.70 -15.92 -5.30
N THR A 47 -2.88 -16.12 -6.31
CA THR A 47 -2.03 -15.09 -6.92
C THR A 47 -2.88 -13.99 -7.54
N THR A 48 -3.97 -14.37 -8.22
CA THR A 48 -4.95 -13.40 -8.74
C THR A 48 -5.54 -12.56 -7.60
N ALA A 49 -5.93 -13.19 -6.49
CA ALA A 49 -6.42 -12.45 -5.31
C ALA A 49 -5.38 -11.51 -4.71
N GLN A 50 -4.10 -11.91 -4.70
CA GLN A 50 -3.00 -11.05 -4.25
C GLN A 50 -2.83 -9.81 -5.15
N VAL A 51 -2.98 -9.97 -6.46
CA VAL A 51 -2.97 -8.84 -7.41
C VAL A 51 -4.17 -7.93 -7.19
N THR A 52 -5.38 -8.48 -7.06
CA THR A 52 -6.60 -7.68 -6.88
C THR A 52 -6.59 -6.91 -5.56
N ASN A 53 -6.10 -7.49 -4.46
CA ASN A 53 -5.91 -6.76 -3.19
C ASN A 53 -4.98 -5.55 -3.33
N ARG A 54 -3.89 -5.68 -4.09
CA ARG A 54 -2.95 -4.57 -4.33
C ARG A 54 -3.58 -3.48 -5.19
N CYS A 55 -4.30 -3.86 -6.24
CA CYS A 55 -5.04 -2.90 -7.05
C CYS A 55 -6.12 -2.18 -6.25
N SER A 56 -6.80 -2.90 -5.34
CA SER A 56 -7.74 -2.27 -4.39
C SER A 56 -7.06 -1.22 -3.55
N GLY A 57 -5.90 -1.55 -2.96
CA GLY A 57 -5.10 -0.61 -2.17
C GLY A 57 -4.59 0.59 -2.99
N LEU A 58 -4.15 0.38 -4.23
CA LEU A 58 -3.69 1.45 -5.12
C LEU A 58 -4.80 2.45 -5.45
N PHE A 59 -5.97 1.96 -5.89
CA PHE A 59 -7.09 2.84 -6.20
C PHE A 59 -7.65 3.53 -4.94
N GLY A 60 -7.61 2.86 -3.79
CA GLY A 60 -7.93 3.45 -2.50
C GLY A 60 -6.99 4.60 -2.13
N ALA A 61 -5.67 4.41 -2.35
CA ALA A 61 -4.65 5.43 -2.14
C ALA A 61 -4.88 6.63 -3.08
N VAL A 62 -5.03 6.39 -4.39
CA VAL A 62 -5.30 7.44 -5.39
C VAL A 62 -6.53 8.27 -5.01
N ALA A 63 -7.62 7.63 -4.58
CA ALA A 63 -8.84 8.32 -4.18
C ALA A 63 -8.63 9.32 -3.03
N ARG A 64 -7.62 9.11 -2.15
CA ARG A 64 -7.30 10.04 -1.06
C ARG A 64 -6.66 11.34 -1.56
N PHE A 65 -5.90 11.28 -2.64
CA PHE A 65 -5.24 12.45 -3.24
C PHE A 65 -6.12 13.20 -4.24
N LEU A 66 -7.18 12.57 -4.76
CA LEU A 66 -8.10 13.22 -5.68
C LEU A 66 -9.07 14.17 -4.96
N PRO A 67 -9.35 15.36 -5.54
CA PRO A 67 -10.43 16.21 -5.08
C PRO A 67 -11.77 15.50 -5.24
N SER A 68 -12.78 15.91 -4.49
CA SER A 68 -14.14 15.38 -4.65
C SER A 68 -14.62 15.57 -6.10
N GLY A 69 -15.14 14.49 -6.71
CA GLY A 69 -15.60 14.49 -8.09
C GLY A 69 -15.53 13.10 -8.74
N GLY A 70 -15.91 13.03 -10.01
CA GLY A 70 -16.10 11.75 -10.71
C GLY A 70 -14.87 10.85 -10.76
N GLU A 71 -13.65 11.40 -10.85
CA GLU A 71 -12.42 10.58 -10.85
C GLU A 71 -12.14 9.95 -9.48
N LYS A 72 -12.47 10.66 -8.39
CA LYS A 72 -12.40 10.11 -7.04
C LYS A 72 -13.41 8.99 -6.87
N ASP A 73 -14.65 9.21 -7.30
CA ASP A 73 -15.72 8.22 -7.20
C ASP A 73 -15.40 6.96 -8.01
N LYS A 74 -14.83 7.11 -9.21
CA LYS A 74 -14.32 5.99 -10.03
C LYS A 74 -13.22 5.22 -9.30
N SER A 75 -12.29 5.91 -8.66
CA SER A 75 -11.19 5.28 -7.92
C SER A 75 -11.71 4.51 -6.70
N VAL A 76 -12.65 5.08 -5.94
CA VAL A 76 -13.33 4.39 -4.83
C VAL A 76 -14.08 3.16 -5.33
N LEU A 77 -14.81 3.27 -6.44
CA LEU A 77 -15.54 2.15 -7.05
C LEU A 77 -14.60 1.02 -7.47
N LEU A 78 -13.50 1.34 -8.18
CA LEU A 78 -12.52 0.33 -8.58
C LEU A 78 -11.87 -0.33 -7.36
N SER A 79 -11.53 0.46 -6.34
CA SER A 79 -11.01 -0.07 -5.07
C SER A 79 -11.96 -1.12 -4.46
N GLY A 80 -13.26 -0.81 -4.41
CA GLY A 80 -14.30 -1.72 -3.93
C GLY A 80 -14.46 -2.98 -4.79
N LYS A 81 -14.54 -2.85 -6.12
CA LYS A 81 -14.69 -3.98 -7.04
C LYS A 81 -13.52 -4.97 -6.96
N PHE A 82 -12.29 -4.46 -6.85
CA PHE A 82 -11.11 -5.32 -6.70
C PHE A 82 -11.09 -6.05 -5.35
N LEU A 83 -11.52 -5.38 -4.28
CA LEU A 83 -11.67 -5.99 -2.96
C LEU A 83 -12.72 -7.11 -2.99
N GLU A 84 -13.88 -6.87 -3.59
CA GLU A 84 -14.93 -7.86 -3.76
C GLU A 84 -14.42 -9.09 -4.55
N LEU A 85 -13.76 -8.86 -5.68
CA LEU A 85 -13.19 -9.94 -6.50
C LEU A 85 -12.12 -10.73 -5.72
N SER A 86 -11.25 -10.07 -4.97
CA SER A 86 -10.28 -10.78 -4.12
C SER A 86 -10.98 -11.69 -3.10
N PHE A 87 -12.09 -11.24 -2.52
CA PHE A 87 -12.82 -12.00 -1.52
C PHE A 87 -13.46 -13.24 -2.15
N GLU A 88 -14.06 -13.09 -3.32
CA GLU A 88 -14.58 -14.22 -4.09
C GLU A 88 -13.50 -15.25 -4.44
N LEU A 89 -12.33 -14.79 -4.91
CA LEU A 89 -11.25 -15.68 -5.31
C LEU A 89 -10.70 -16.47 -4.11
N LEU A 90 -10.51 -15.81 -2.96
CA LEU A 90 -10.00 -16.46 -1.75
C LEU A 90 -11.01 -17.41 -1.13
N THR A 91 -12.31 -17.08 -1.18
CA THR A 91 -13.38 -17.97 -0.69
C THR A 91 -13.56 -19.20 -1.59
N LYS A 92 -13.47 -19.02 -2.91
CA LYS A 92 -13.49 -20.14 -3.89
C LYS A 92 -12.30 -21.08 -3.71
N ASN A 93 -11.15 -20.57 -3.25
CA ASN A 93 -9.95 -21.39 -3.00
C ASN A 93 -10.02 -22.24 -1.71
N ARG A 94 -11.12 -22.21 -0.93
CA ARG A 94 -11.41 -23.05 0.25
C ARG A 94 -10.31 -23.14 1.33
N MET A 95 -9.37 -22.22 1.38
CA MET A 95 -8.25 -22.31 2.33
C MET A 95 -8.62 -21.92 3.77
N ASN A 96 -9.67 -21.10 3.98
CA ASN A 96 -10.10 -20.63 5.31
C ASN A 96 -11.62 -20.33 5.34
N ALA A 97 -12.16 -20.15 6.54
CA ALA A 97 -13.54 -19.64 6.73
C ALA A 97 -13.66 -18.20 6.20
N ALA A 98 -14.81 -17.86 5.60
CA ALA A 98 -15.03 -16.56 4.94
C ALA A 98 -14.77 -15.35 5.87
N GLU A 99 -15.09 -15.47 7.16
CA GLU A 99 -14.85 -14.43 8.16
C GLU A 99 -13.35 -14.14 8.35
N GLN A 100 -12.52 -15.20 8.48
CA GLN A 100 -11.07 -15.07 8.60
C GLN A 100 -10.42 -14.50 7.33
N ILE A 101 -11.00 -14.81 6.16
CA ILE A 101 -10.59 -14.21 4.89
C ILE A 101 -10.90 -12.70 4.90
N GLY A 102 -12.10 -12.31 5.33
CA GLY A 102 -12.50 -10.91 5.41
C GLY A 102 -11.59 -10.08 6.32
N GLU A 103 -11.30 -10.55 7.54
CA GLU A 103 -10.42 -9.85 8.48
C GLU A 103 -9.00 -9.69 7.93
N ARG A 104 -8.44 -10.77 7.37
CA ARG A 104 -7.11 -10.73 6.76
C ARG A 104 -7.06 -9.76 5.59
N MET A 105 -8.06 -9.78 4.73
CA MET A 105 -8.13 -8.89 3.57
C MET A 105 -8.25 -7.42 3.96
N LEU A 106 -9.02 -7.09 5.00
CA LEU A 106 -9.07 -5.72 5.52
C LEU A 106 -7.70 -5.25 6.03
N GLY A 107 -6.96 -6.15 6.69
CA GLY A 107 -5.57 -5.91 7.08
C GLY A 107 -4.66 -5.66 5.86
N ASP A 108 -4.72 -6.54 4.87
CA ASP A 108 -3.92 -6.46 3.64
C ASP A 108 -4.19 -5.17 2.86
N ILE A 109 -5.47 -4.80 2.67
CA ILE A 109 -5.84 -3.57 1.95
C ILE A 109 -5.38 -2.33 2.69
N LYS A 110 -5.51 -2.29 4.02
CA LYS A 110 -5.01 -1.17 4.82
C LYS A 110 -3.50 -1.03 4.66
N TYR A 111 -2.77 -2.15 4.69
CA TYR A 111 -1.33 -2.18 4.46
C TYR A 111 -0.96 -1.68 3.06
N TYR A 112 -1.53 -2.25 1.99
CA TYR A 112 -1.22 -1.86 0.62
C TYR A 112 -1.60 -0.41 0.31
N THR A 113 -2.74 0.06 0.81
CA THR A 113 -3.13 1.47 0.72
C THR A 113 -2.05 2.36 1.35
N GLY A 114 -1.59 2.01 2.56
CA GLY A 114 -0.54 2.76 3.25
C GLY A 114 0.79 2.79 2.50
N VAL A 115 1.19 1.68 1.87
CA VAL A 115 2.42 1.61 1.04
C VAL A 115 2.33 2.60 -0.13
N TYR A 116 1.26 2.55 -0.91
CA TYR A 116 1.08 3.44 -2.07
C TYR A 116 0.93 4.91 -1.66
N GLU A 117 0.22 5.19 -0.56
CA GLU A 117 0.10 6.57 -0.06
C GLU A 117 1.43 7.14 0.39
N ASN A 118 2.26 6.33 1.04
CA ASN A 118 3.58 6.75 1.43
C ASN A 118 4.45 7.06 0.21
N GLU A 119 4.44 6.20 -0.82
CA GLU A 119 5.13 6.44 -2.10
C GLU A 119 4.65 7.75 -2.77
N MET A 120 3.33 7.92 -2.94
CA MET A 120 2.73 9.12 -3.52
C MET A 120 3.07 10.38 -2.72
N THR A 121 3.00 10.31 -1.39
CA THR A 121 3.32 11.44 -0.49
C THR A 121 4.78 11.83 -0.63
N GLN A 122 5.68 10.85 -0.61
CA GLN A 122 7.12 11.10 -0.73
C GLN A 122 7.45 11.71 -2.10
N HIS A 123 6.88 11.16 -3.17
CA HIS A 123 7.08 11.70 -4.51
C HIS A 123 6.51 13.12 -4.65
N GLN A 124 5.30 13.38 -4.15
CA GLN A 124 4.67 14.69 -4.20
C GLN A 124 5.48 15.76 -3.47
N ARG A 125 6.05 15.42 -2.31
CA ARG A 125 6.95 16.33 -1.60
C ARG A 125 8.20 16.69 -2.40
N ASN A 126 8.71 15.75 -3.20
CA ASN A 126 9.96 15.90 -3.93
C ASN A 126 9.77 16.56 -5.32
N THR A 127 8.65 16.28 -6.00
CA THR A 127 8.45 16.66 -7.42
C THR A 127 7.18 17.48 -7.66
N GLY A 128 6.29 17.58 -6.68
CA GLY A 128 4.96 18.17 -6.84
C GLY A 128 3.93 17.25 -7.50
N SER A 129 4.31 16.03 -7.89
CA SER A 129 3.42 15.03 -8.51
C SER A 129 3.20 13.83 -7.57
N ILE A 130 2.00 13.24 -7.57
CA ILE A 130 1.76 11.95 -6.88
C ILE A 130 2.18 10.75 -7.74
N LEU A 131 2.47 10.97 -9.02
CA LEU A 131 2.77 9.93 -10.00
C LEU A 131 4.28 9.73 -10.12
N SER A 132 4.82 8.82 -9.29
CA SER A 132 6.17 8.28 -9.50
C SER A 132 6.16 7.21 -10.59
N GLU A 133 7.33 6.85 -11.13
CA GLU A 133 7.46 5.75 -12.11
C GLU A 133 6.86 4.43 -11.61
N VAL A 134 6.93 4.19 -10.29
CA VAL A 134 6.31 3.01 -9.65
C VAL A 134 4.79 3.14 -9.71
N ILE A 135 4.23 4.27 -9.28
CA ILE A 135 2.78 4.49 -9.29
C ILE A 135 2.20 4.44 -10.71
N GLU A 136 2.88 5.02 -11.70
CA GLU A 136 2.44 4.99 -13.10
C GLU A 136 2.38 3.56 -13.64
N ARG A 137 3.42 2.76 -13.38
CA ARG A 137 3.48 1.36 -13.79
C ARG A 137 2.41 0.51 -13.10
N GLU A 138 2.20 0.71 -11.81
CA GLU A 138 1.17 -0.01 -11.06
C GLU A 138 -0.23 0.38 -11.51
N LEU A 139 -0.46 1.66 -11.80
CA LEU A 139 -1.72 2.14 -12.36
C LEU A 139 -1.99 1.54 -13.74
N PHE A 140 -0.98 1.39 -14.58
CA PHE A 140 -1.11 0.71 -15.87
C PHE A 140 -1.61 -0.72 -15.66
N TRP A 141 -0.89 -1.53 -14.87
CA TRP A 141 -1.27 -2.94 -14.67
C TRP A 141 -2.61 -3.12 -13.98
N CYS A 142 -2.95 -2.27 -13.02
CA CYS A 142 -4.24 -2.34 -12.35
C CYS A 142 -5.40 -1.89 -13.24
N LYS A 143 -5.18 -0.96 -14.18
CA LYS A 143 -6.18 -0.63 -15.21
C LYS A 143 -6.36 -1.76 -16.21
N GLU A 144 -5.27 -2.39 -16.64
CA GLU A 144 -5.34 -3.59 -17.49
C GLU A 144 -6.09 -4.73 -16.80
N ALA A 145 -5.82 -4.97 -15.51
CA ALA A 145 -6.57 -5.92 -14.71
C ALA A 145 -8.07 -5.55 -14.66
N ALA A 146 -8.40 -4.27 -14.48
CA ALA A 146 -9.80 -3.82 -14.40
C ALA A 146 -10.55 -4.09 -15.71
N ASN A 147 -9.94 -3.79 -16.86
CA ASN A 147 -10.50 -4.02 -18.19
C ASN A 147 -10.73 -5.51 -18.48
N ASN A 148 -9.94 -6.40 -17.86
CA ASN A 148 -10.06 -7.84 -18.04
C ASN A 148 -11.11 -8.47 -17.11
N PHE A 149 -11.37 -7.87 -15.95
CA PHE A 149 -12.28 -8.42 -14.94
C PHE A 149 -13.68 -7.81 -14.94
N PHE A 150 -13.86 -6.57 -15.42
CA PHE A 150 -15.12 -5.81 -15.27
C PHE A 150 -15.55 -5.13 -16.58
#